data_AF-A0AAU4A2P2-F1
#
_entry.id   AF-A0AAU4A2P2-F1
#
_cell.length_a   1.000
_cell.length_b   1.000
_cell.length_c   1.000
_cell.angle_alpha   90.00
_cell.angle_beta   90.00
_cell.angle_gamma   90.00
#
_symmetry.space_group_name_H-M   'P 1'
#
loop_
_entity.id
_entity.type
_entity.pdbx_description
1 polymer ?
#
loop_
_entity_poly.entity_id
_entity_poly.type
_entity_poly.pdbx_seq_one_letter_code
_entity_poly.pdbx_strand_id
1 'polypeptide(L)'
;MYSFDLATREDLGGAHTLDKHVGKTDEQLLQRHRDEAKGSGKLQLMSTSSFPDVESAQKHTQYYIRHNTAEIQDWLKSPPPNPASRSFQVATVPLEGPLQKNAVTGRTSERVGPSQAGPVHEAHGVSTRLKYDPNLNPPFVVLTSMPE
;
A
#
# COMPACT_ATOMS: atom_id res chain seq x y z
N MET A 1 4.62 -1.35 -19.96
CA MET A 1 5.13 -1.34 -18.57
C MET A 1 4.95 0.05 -18.02
N TYR A 2 4.36 0.18 -16.83
CA TYR A 2 4.12 1.50 -16.22
C TYR A 2 5.29 1.87 -15.30
N SER A 3 5.75 3.12 -15.42
CA SER A 3 6.72 3.74 -14.52
C SER A 3 6.06 4.91 -13.82
N PHE A 4 6.31 5.08 -12.52
CA PHE A 4 5.75 6.18 -11.74
C PHE A 4 6.74 6.59 -10.67
N ASP A 5 6.63 7.84 -10.24
CA ASP A 5 7.28 8.39 -9.06
C ASP A 5 6.18 8.73 -8.07
N LEU A 6 6.21 8.09 -6.90
CA LEU A 6 5.23 8.29 -5.83
C LEU A 6 5.38 9.68 -5.20
N ALA A 7 6.61 10.18 -5.03
CA ALA A 7 6.88 11.45 -4.37
C ALA A 7 6.37 12.62 -5.21
N THR A 8 6.51 12.53 -6.54
CA THR A 8 6.02 13.57 -7.47
C THR A 8 4.49 13.62 -7.57
N ARG A 9 3.76 12.63 -7.03
CA ARG A 9 2.30 12.50 -7.17
C ARG A 9 1.50 12.59 -5.87
N GLU A 10 2.11 12.87 -4.72
CA GLU A 10 1.38 13.06 -3.45
C GLU A 10 0.37 14.23 -3.50
N ASP A 11 0.66 15.27 -4.28
CA ASP A 11 -0.20 16.47 -4.40
C ASP A 11 -1.33 16.31 -5.43
N LEU A 12 -1.28 15.29 -6.28
CA LEU A 12 -2.25 15.07 -7.36
C LEU A 12 -3.40 14.17 -6.90
N GLY A 13 -4.42 14.78 -6.29
CA GLY A 13 -5.74 14.15 -6.13
C GLY A 13 -6.05 13.58 -4.74
N GLY A 14 -5.40 14.07 -3.68
CA GLY A 14 -5.64 13.63 -2.30
C GLY A 14 -4.99 12.27 -1.96
N ALA A 15 -3.96 11.90 -2.72
CA ALA A 15 -3.21 10.67 -2.56
C ALA A 15 -2.28 10.78 -1.34
N HIS A 16 -2.77 10.38 -0.17
CA HIS A 16 -1.96 10.25 1.05
C HIS A 16 -1.14 8.94 1.02
N THR A 17 -0.29 8.79 0.00
CA THR A 17 0.39 7.52 -0.31
C THR A 17 1.59 7.25 0.57
N LEU A 18 2.40 8.27 0.86
CA LEU A 18 3.72 8.08 1.46
C LEU A 18 3.75 8.46 2.93
N ASP A 19 3.31 9.67 3.29
CA ASP A 19 3.44 10.15 4.68
C ASP A 19 2.77 9.22 5.71
N LYS A 20 1.67 8.55 5.33
CA LYS A 20 0.95 7.65 6.25
C LYS A 20 1.53 6.24 6.36
N HIS A 21 2.40 5.84 5.44
CA HIS A 21 2.86 4.45 5.27
C HIS A 21 4.37 4.34 5.10
N VAL A 22 5.14 5.37 5.45
CA VAL A 22 6.60 5.36 5.33
C VAL A 22 7.25 5.81 6.64
N GLY A 23 8.30 5.07 7.06
CA GLY A 23 9.17 5.42 8.17
C GLY A 23 8.50 5.42 9.55
N LYS A 24 7.38 4.70 9.73
CA LYS A 24 6.72 4.61 11.03
C LYS A 24 7.37 3.55 11.91
N THR A 25 7.63 3.89 13.16
CA THR A 25 8.08 2.92 14.16
C THR A 25 6.93 2.00 14.58
N ASP A 26 7.27 0.85 15.17
CA ASP A 26 6.30 -0.09 15.72
C ASP A 26 5.36 0.60 16.74
N GLU A 27 5.89 1.49 17.59
CA GLU A 27 5.08 2.26 18.55
C GLU A 27 4.11 3.21 17.86
N GLN A 28 4.51 3.83 16.74
CA GLN A 28 3.66 4.73 15.97
C GLN A 28 2.53 3.97 15.25
N LEU A 29 2.80 2.76 14.74
CA LEU A 29 1.77 1.88 14.17
C LEU A 29 0.73 1.50 15.23
N LEU A 30 1.19 1.06 16.41
CA LEU A 30 0.30 0.73 17.52
C LEU A 30 -0.43 1.97 18.07
N GLN A 31 0.21 3.14 18.04
CA GLN A 31 -0.41 4.40 18.44
C GLN A 31 -1.55 4.78 17.49
N ARG A 32 -1.38 4.57 16.19
CA ARG A 32 -2.44 4.79 15.20
C ARG A 32 -3.66 3.91 15.46
N HIS A 33 -3.47 2.62 15.78
CA HIS A 33 -4.55 1.76 16.26
C HIS A 33 -5.24 2.40 17.48
N ARG A 34 -4.49 2.82 18.50
CA ARG A 34 -5.07 3.45 19.70
C ARG A 34 -5.85 4.73 19.41
N ASP A 35 -5.35 5.61 18.54
CA ASP A 35 -5.99 6.88 18.24
C ASP A 35 -7.32 6.70 17.49
N GLU A 36 -7.40 5.71 16.60
CA GLU A 36 -8.65 5.34 15.92
C GLU A 36 -9.67 4.72 16.88
N ALA A 37 -9.21 4.02 17.92
CA ALA A 37 -10.10 3.49 18.95
C ALA A 37 -10.73 4.57 19.84
N LYS A 38 -10.07 5.72 20.05
CA LYS A 38 -10.53 6.76 21.00
C LYS A 38 -11.87 7.39 20.64
N GLY A 39 -12.25 7.41 19.36
CA GLY A 39 -13.52 8.00 18.92
C GLY A 39 -14.75 7.09 19.10
N SER A 40 -14.56 5.77 19.07
CA SER A 40 -15.68 4.80 19.04
C SER A 40 -15.56 3.64 20.03
N GLY A 41 -14.45 3.58 20.79
CA GLY A 41 -14.08 2.46 21.65
C GLY A 41 -13.65 1.21 20.88
N LYS A 42 -13.73 1.21 19.54
CA LYS A 42 -13.38 0.08 18.67
C LYS A 42 -12.30 0.49 17.67
N LEU A 43 -11.38 -0.42 17.39
CA LEU A 43 -10.41 -0.28 16.31
C LEU A 43 -11.16 -0.32 14.97
N GLN A 44 -11.19 0.82 14.27
CA GLN A 44 -11.83 0.91 12.95
C GLN A 44 -10.91 0.41 11.83
N LEU A 45 -9.60 0.56 12.01
CA LEU A 45 -8.60 0.00 11.10
C LEU A 45 -8.42 -1.49 11.34
N MET A 46 -8.41 -2.26 10.25
CA MET A 46 -8.07 -3.69 10.28
C MET A 46 -6.58 -3.90 10.46
N SER A 47 -5.75 -3.02 9.89
CA SER A 47 -4.29 -3.09 9.97
C SER A 47 -3.66 -1.70 9.90
N THR A 48 -2.43 -1.61 10.37
CA THR A 48 -1.54 -0.46 10.21
C THR A 48 -0.19 -0.96 9.76
N SER A 49 0.33 -0.44 8.65
CA SER A 49 1.63 -0.85 8.12
C SER A 49 2.43 0.31 7.57
N SER A 50 3.75 0.12 7.53
CA SER A 50 4.70 1.10 7.02
C SER A 50 5.89 0.45 6.33
N PHE A 51 6.23 0.97 5.15
CA PHE A 51 7.54 0.79 4.53
C PHE A 51 8.62 1.39 5.44
N PRO A 52 9.87 0.89 5.37
CA PRO A 52 10.97 1.44 6.15
C PRO A 52 11.35 2.86 5.70
N ASP A 53 11.29 3.14 4.40
CA ASP A 53 11.66 4.42 3.79
C ASP A 53 10.98 4.63 2.42
N VAL A 54 11.15 5.84 1.88
CA VAL A 54 10.56 6.28 0.60
C VAL A 54 11.06 5.44 -0.57
N GLU A 55 12.35 5.08 -0.55
CA GLU A 55 12.97 4.28 -1.60
C GLU A 55 12.36 2.88 -1.67
N SER A 56 12.17 2.24 -0.51
CA SER A 56 11.52 0.94 -0.38
C SER A 56 10.06 0.99 -0.81
N ALA A 57 9.33 2.03 -0.40
CA ALA A 57 7.95 2.26 -0.85
C ALA A 57 7.87 2.36 -2.38
N GLN A 58 8.74 3.16 -2.99
CA GLN A 58 8.83 3.31 -4.44
C GLN A 58 9.18 1.99 -5.12
N LYS A 59 10.21 1.28 -4.63
CA LYS A 59 10.69 0.00 -5.18
C LYS A 59 9.59 -1.06 -5.16
N HIS A 60 8.99 -1.29 -4.00
CA HIS A 60 8.02 -2.38 -3.83
C HIS A 60 6.70 -2.08 -4.52
N THR A 61 6.23 -0.82 -4.50
CA THR A 61 5.06 -0.44 -5.30
C THR A 61 5.35 -0.64 -6.79
N GLN A 62 6.55 -0.29 -7.26
CA GLN A 62 6.91 -0.43 -8.67
C GLN A 62 6.99 -1.89 -9.10
N TYR A 63 7.50 -2.77 -8.24
CA TYR A 63 7.43 -4.22 -8.44
C TYR A 63 5.98 -4.69 -8.57
N TYR A 64 5.12 -4.28 -7.64
CA TYR A 64 3.70 -4.63 -7.64
C TYR A 64 2.99 -4.21 -8.95
N ILE A 65 3.16 -2.97 -9.41
CA ILE A 65 2.51 -2.49 -10.65
C ILE A 65 2.98 -3.30 -11.85
N ARG A 66 4.27 -3.63 -11.89
CA ARG A 66 4.84 -4.47 -12.97
C ARG A 66 4.21 -5.86 -12.95
N HIS A 67 4.13 -6.48 -11.78
CA HIS A 67 3.56 -7.82 -11.59
C HIS A 67 2.08 -7.88 -11.97
N ASN A 68 1.30 -6.84 -11.61
CA ASN A 68 -0.14 -6.77 -11.87
C ASN A 68 -0.50 -6.07 -13.19
N THR A 69 0.45 -5.89 -14.12
CA THR A 69 0.22 -5.13 -15.35
C THR A 69 -0.97 -5.67 -16.15
N ALA A 70 -1.11 -7.00 -16.27
CA ALA A 70 -2.22 -7.61 -17.00
C ALA A 70 -3.58 -7.31 -16.36
N GLU A 71 -3.70 -7.46 -15.03
CA GLU A 71 -4.94 -7.17 -14.31
C GLU A 71 -5.30 -5.69 -14.32
N ILE A 72 -4.29 -4.81 -14.24
CA ILE A 72 -4.46 -3.36 -14.36
C ILE A 72 -4.95 -3.02 -15.77
N GLN A 73 -4.34 -3.60 -16.82
CA GLN A 73 -4.79 -3.41 -18.20
C GLN A 73 -6.22 -3.89 -18.39
N ASP A 74 -6.57 -5.06 -17.85
CA ASP A 74 -7.92 -5.60 -17.91
C ASP A 74 -8.94 -4.69 -17.22
N TRP A 75 -8.60 -4.16 -16.04
CA TRP A 75 -9.40 -3.15 -15.36
C TRP A 75 -9.60 -1.89 -16.22
N LEU A 76 -8.57 -1.47 -16.97
CA LEU A 76 -8.61 -0.27 -17.81
C LEU A 76 -9.25 -0.47 -19.21
N LYS A 77 -9.65 -1.70 -19.59
CA LYS A 77 -10.19 -2.00 -20.93
C LYS A 77 -11.50 -1.29 -21.27
N SER A 78 -12.33 -0.95 -20.27
CA SER A 78 -13.65 -0.32 -20.46
C SER A 78 -13.76 0.97 -19.66
N PRO A 79 -13.29 2.12 -20.19
CA PRO A 79 -13.33 3.39 -19.47
C PRO A 79 -14.73 4.06 -19.50
N PRO A 80 -15.17 4.69 -18.39
CA PRO A 80 -14.53 4.66 -17.08
C PRO A 80 -14.72 3.27 -16.45
N PRO A 81 -13.66 2.70 -15.85
CA PRO A 81 -13.80 1.41 -15.18
C PRO A 81 -14.77 1.52 -14.00
N ASN A 82 -15.53 0.46 -13.77
CA ASN A 82 -16.44 0.34 -12.64
C ASN A 82 -16.00 -0.84 -11.75
N PRO A 83 -15.49 -0.61 -10.53
CA PRO A 83 -15.35 0.69 -9.85
C PRO A 83 -14.18 1.54 -10.40
N ALA A 84 -14.32 2.87 -10.26
CA ALA A 84 -13.30 3.86 -10.67
C ALA A 84 -12.02 3.81 -9.82
N SER A 85 -12.02 3.05 -8.72
CA SER A 85 -10.84 2.75 -7.92
C SER A 85 -10.82 1.28 -7.56
N ARG A 86 -9.65 0.66 -7.63
CA ARG A 86 -9.46 -0.77 -7.37
C ARG A 86 -8.17 -1.00 -6.59
N SER A 87 -8.24 -1.87 -5.60
CA SER A 87 -7.05 -2.37 -4.90
C SER A 87 -6.56 -3.62 -5.61
N PHE A 88 -5.25 -3.75 -5.74
CA PHE A 88 -4.63 -5.02 -6.08
C PHE A 88 -3.44 -5.25 -5.14
N GLN A 89 -3.04 -6.50 -5.01
CA GLN A 89 -2.07 -6.92 -4.02
C GLN A 89 -1.15 -8.00 -4.54
N VAL A 90 0.05 -8.08 -3.97
CA VAL A 90 0.93 -9.24 -4.08
C VAL A 90 1.17 -9.78 -2.69
N ALA A 91 1.00 -11.09 -2.51
CA ALA A 91 1.19 -11.73 -1.20
C ALA A 91 2.66 -11.72 -0.77
N THR A 92 3.59 -11.78 -1.72
CA THR A 92 5.02 -11.75 -1.46
C THR A 92 5.78 -10.98 -2.53
N VAL A 93 6.80 -10.25 -2.14
CA VAL A 93 7.81 -9.68 -3.02
C VAL A 93 9.06 -10.55 -2.91
N PRO A 94 9.62 -11.07 -4.02
CA PRO A 94 10.85 -11.85 -3.98
C PRO A 94 12.03 -10.97 -3.57
N LEU A 95 12.93 -11.55 -2.77
CA LEU A 95 14.22 -10.94 -2.48
C LEU A 95 15.08 -10.94 -3.75
N GLU A 96 15.70 -9.81 -4.06
CA GLU A 96 16.62 -9.73 -5.20
C GLU A 96 17.87 -10.58 -4.94
N GLY A 97 18.22 -11.42 -5.92
CA GLY A 97 19.41 -12.27 -5.87
C GLY A 97 19.11 -13.75 -6.10
N PRO A 98 20.13 -14.62 -5.97
CA PRO A 98 20.02 -16.06 -6.27
C PRO A 98 19.23 -16.84 -5.21
N LEU A 99 18.90 -16.22 -4.08
CA LEU A 99 18.18 -16.85 -2.99
C LEU A 99 16.67 -16.73 -3.23
N GLN A 100 15.96 -17.86 -3.25
CA GLN A 100 14.50 -17.90 -3.30
C GLN A 100 13.90 -17.58 -1.92
N LYS A 101 14.07 -16.34 -1.46
CA LYS A 101 13.46 -15.82 -0.23
C LYS A 101 12.52 -14.68 -0.56
N ASN A 102 11.63 -14.35 0.38
CA ASN A 102 10.77 -13.17 0.28
C ASN A 102 11.48 -11.96 0.92
N ALA A 103 11.35 -10.81 0.28
CA ALA A 103 11.80 -9.53 0.84
C ALA A 103 10.89 -9.14 2.00
N VAL A 104 11.47 -8.49 3.01
CA VAL A 104 10.69 -7.75 4.01
C VAL A 104 10.33 -6.40 3.38
N THR A 105 9.05 -6.18 3.11
CA THR A 105 8.54 -4.94 2.49
C THR A 105 8.28 -3.86 3.53
N GLY A 106 8.11 -4.24 4.79
CA GLY A 106 7.93 -3.29 5.87
C GLY A 106 7.49 -3.95 7.18
N ARG A 107 6.84 -3.16 8.02
CA ARG A 107 6.28 -3.58 9.31
C ARG A 107 4.76 -3.44 9.28
N THR A 108 4.04 -4.41 9.84
CA THR A 108 2.57 -4.39 9.92
C THR A 108 2.06 -4.87 11.27
N SER A 109 0.90 -4.37 11.69
CA SER A 109 0.15 -4.83 12.85
C SER A 109 -1.33 -4.88 12.52
N GLU A 110 -1.94 -6.02 12.80
CA GLU A 110 -3.35 -6.29 12.52
C GLU A 110 -4.19 -6.23 13.79
N ARG A 111 -5.46 -5.89 13.65
CA ARG A 111 -6.43 -5.95 14.73
C ARG A 111 -6.73 -7.41 15.09
N VAL A 112 -6.43 -7.82 16.31
CA VAL A 112 -6.72 -9.17 16.83
C VAL A 112 -7.98 -9.23 17.70
N GLY A 113 -8.56 -8.07 18.05
CA GLY A 113 -9.82 -7.97 18.78
C GLY A 113 -10.49 -6.60 18.62
N PRO A 114 -11.74 -6.41 19.11
CA PRO A 114 -12.52 -5.20 18.88
C PRO A 114 -11.80 -3.89 19.27
N SER A 115 -10.92 -3.94 20.26
CA SER A 115 -10.14 -2.80 20.75
C SER A 115 -8.66 -3.16 20.94
N GLN A 116 -8.20 -4.30 20.38
CA GLN A 116 -6.86 -4.83 20.58
C GLN A 116 -6.10 -4.97 19.27
N ALA A 117 -4.94 -4.29 19.20
CA ALA A 117 -3.96 -4.47 18.13
C ALA A 117 -3.06 -5.68 18.43
N GLY A 118 -2.73 -6.44 17.41
CA GLY A 118 -1.76 -7.52 17.44
C GLY A 118 -0.32 -7.01 17.45
N PRO A 119 0.65 -7.90 17.71
CA PRO A 119 2.06 -7.51 17.67
C PRO A 119 2.46 -7.04 16.27
N VAL A 120 3.43 -6.12 16.23
CA VAL A 120 4.03 -5.69 14.96
C VAL A 120 4.98 -6.78 14.45
N HIS A 121 4.87 -7.13 13.18
CA HIS A 121 5.67 -8.17 12.53
C HIS A 121 6.09 -7.73 11.12
N GLU A 122 6.99 -8.52 10.51
CA GLU A 122 7.46 -8.27 9.15
C GLU A 122 6.34 -8.49 8.14
N ALA A 123 6.17 -7.53 7.24
CA ALA A 123 5.34 -7.63 6.06
C ALA A 123 6.19 -8.09 4.88
N HIS A 124 5.59 -8.84 3.96
CA HIS A 124 6.28 -9.40 2.79
C HIS A 124 5.54 -9.09 1.49
N GLY A 125 4.27 -8.72 1.57
CA GLY A 125 3.43 -8.31 0.47
C GLY A 125 3.34 -6.79 0.34
N VAL A 126 2.61 -6.37 -0.68
CA VAL A 126 2.22 -4.98 -0.89
C VAL A 126 0.80 -4.93 -1.43
N SER A 127 -0.02 -4.06 -0.84
CA SER A 127 -1.36 -3.71 -1.32
C SER A 127 -1.36 -2.28 -1.81
N THR A 128 -1.86 -2.06 -3.03
CA THR A 128 -1.90 -0.74 -3.65
C THR A 128 -3.29 -0.47 -4.21
N ARG A 129 -3.81 0.71 -3.92
CA ARG A 129 -5.09 1.18 -4.46
C ARG A 129 -4.83 2.17 -5.59
N LEU A 130 -5.36 1.86 -6.76
CA LEU A 130 -5.31 2.73 -7.93
C LEU A 130 -6.66 3.43 -8.12
N LYS A 131 -6.62 4.65 -8.65
CA LYS A 131 -7.80 5.41 -9.11
C LYS A 131 -7.63 5.79 -10.55
N TYR A 132 -8.64 5.51 -11.35
CA TYR A 132 -8.68 5.89 -12.76
C TYR A 132 -8.70 7.41 -12.91
N ASP A 133 -7.86 7.92 -13.80
CA ASP A 133 -7.85 9.32 -14.22
C ASP A 133 -7.58 9.37 -15.74
N PRO A 134 -8.57 9.77 -16.56
CA PRO A 134 -8.42 9.80 -18.01
C PRO A 134 -7.39 10.83 -18.49
N ASN A 135 -6.98 11.79 -17.64
CA ASN A 135 -6.05 12.85 -18.00
C ASN A 135 -4.58 12.45 -17.83
N LEU A 136 -4.31 11.24 -17.33
CA LEU A 136 -2.96 10.75 -17.08
C LEU A 136 -2.52 9.70 -18.09
N ASN A 137 -1.21 9.56 -18.25
CA ASN A 137 -0.59 8.46 -18.97
C ASN A 137 0.48 7.81 -18.08
N PRO A 138 0.23 6.60 -17.53
CA PRO A 138 -0.99 5.79 -17.68
C PRO A 138 -2.23 6.39 -17.00
N PRO A 139 -3.46 5.98 -17.36
CA PRO A 139 -4.70 6.65 -16.95
C PRO A 139 -5.14 6.27 -15.52
N PHE A 140 -4.21 6.33 -14.58
CA PHE A 140 -4.47 6.14 -13.16
C PHE A 140 -3.43 6.85 -12.28
N VAL A 141 -3.82 7.13 -11.03
CA VAL A 141 -2.91 7.48 -9.94
C VAL A 141 -2.87 6.36 -8.89
N VAL A 142 -1.77 6.29 -8.16
CA VAL A 142 -1.68 5.53 -6.92
C VAL A 142 -2.31 6.38 -5.81
N LEU A 143 -3.40 5.89 -5.20
CA LEU A 143 -4.05 6.57 -4.07
C LEU A 143 -3.42 6.25 -2.72
N THR A 144 -3.03 4.99 -2.54
CA THR A 144 -2.30 4.51 -1.36
C THR A 144 -1.54 3.26 -1.73
N SER A 145 -0.37 3.06 -1.11
CA SER A 145 0.35 1.80 -1.13
C SER A 145 0.86 1.50 0.28
N MET A 146 0.80 0.24 0.68
CA MET A 146 1.19 -0.17 2.02
C MET A 146 1.67 -1.63 2.04
N PRO A 147 2.58 -1.99 2.96
CA PRO A 147 2.95 -3.38 3.19
C PRO A 147 1.77 -4.22 3.71
N GLU A 148 1.76 -5.50 3.36
CA GLU A 148 0.89 -6.55 3.95
C GLU A 148 1.69 -7.75 4.44
#